data_AF-A0A6I0ERE4-F1
#
_entry.id   AF-A0A6I0ERE4-F1
#
_cell.length_a   1.000
_cell.length_b   1.000
_cell.length_c   1.000
_cell.angle_alpha   90.00
_cell.angle_beta   90.00
_cell.angle_gamma   90.00
#
_symmetry.space_group_name_H-M   'P 1'
#
loop_
_entity.id
_entity.type
_entity.pdbx_description
1 polymer ?
#
loop_
_entity_poly.entity_id
_entity_poly.type
_entity_poly.pdbx_seq_one_letter_code
_entity_poly.pdbx_strand_id
1 'polypeptide(L)'
;MDNQRESHREIVAKFRKRTTLPFLGILLLLIVGSFFMNDNLRSPINHSATNNPALLIPYNAGKVYKHFSIENPEALESAISNAIKEQGKNYFAGDYLTEGHMILGIEKKDNNKKVTVYTVASVGWFSFENGFFTKISGTGAVPTVMTFAENNLGAYELLTYREPEDGSNYAASIKKMFPEDLQELLFTSQVNYLYLDLQQEAQAKAYLQSIGSTAEVNINLRRPLPL
;
A
#
# COMPACT_ATOMS: atom_id res chain seq x y z
N MET A 1 -27.38 -47.67 -30.91
CA MET A 1 -28.86 -47.70 -30.95
C MET A 1 -29.29 -48.66 -29.85
N ASP A 2 -29.71 -48.18 -28.69
CA ASP A 2 -31.07 -48.50 -28.25
C ASP A 2 -31.52 -47.52 -27.18
N ASN A 3 -32.68 -46.97 -27.47
CA ASN A 3 -33.32 -45.87 -26.78
C ASN A 3 -34.40 -46.46 -25.87
N GLN A 4 -34.60 -45.79 -24.74
CA GLN A 4 -35.78 -45.76 -23.89
C GLN A 4 -37.05 -46.54 -24.27
N ARG A 5 -37.77 -46.90 -23.19
CA ARG A 5 -39.16 -47.38 -23.03
C ARG A 5 -39.14 -48.89 -22.78
N GLU A 6 -39.60 -49.41 -21.66
CA GLU A 6 -40.84 -49.16 -20.92
C GLU A 6 -40.58 -49.37 -19.41
N SER A 7 -40.98 -48.50 -18.48
CA SER A 7 -42.33 -48.09 -18.12
C SER A 7 -43.22 -49.26 -17.68
N HIS A 8 -43.38 -49.46 -16.37
CA HIS A 8 -44.68 -49.47 -15.68
C HIS A 8 -44.64 -50.13 -14.29
N ARG A 9 -45.18 -49.38 -13.31
CA ARG A 9 -45.82 -49.81 -12.04
C ARG A 9 -44.93 -50.05 -10.80
N GLU A 10 -44.87 -49.03 -9.97
CA GLU A 10 -45.41 -48.98 -8.59
C GLU A 10 -45.21 -47.52 -8.11
N ILE A 11 -46.20 -46.61 -8.07
CA ILE A 11 -47.44 -46.56 -7.28
C ILE A 11 -47.21 -46.94 -5.81
N VAL A 12 -46.87 -45.97 -4.95
CA VAL A 12 -47.73 -45.49 -3.85
C VAL A 12 -47.31 -44.07 -3.45
N ALA A 13 -48.32 -43.22 -3.36
CA ALA A 13 -48.26 -41.81 -3.01
C ALA A 13 -48.01 -41.57 -1.51
N LYS A 14 -47.32 -40.48 -1.17
CA LYS A 14 -47.82 -39.58 -0.12
C LYS A 14 -47.35 -38.15 -0.31
N PHE A 15 -48.30 -37.36 -0.80
CA PHE A 15 -48.29 -35.92 -0.90
C PHE A 15 -48.61 -35.32 0.48
N ARG A 16 -47.82 -34.39 1.00
CA ARG A 16 -48.36 -33.30 1.84
C ARG A 16 -47.53 -32.03 1.65
N LYS A 17 -48.21 -31.03 1.10
CA LYS A 17 -47.77 -29.68 0.75
C LYS A 17 -47.72 -28.74 1.98
N ARG A 18 -46.81 -27.76 1.85
CA ARG A 18 -46.89 -26.32 2.20
C ARG A 18 -47.02 -25.90 3.68
N THR A 19 -46.10 -24.99 4.05
CA THR A 19 -46.44 -23.76 4.77
C THR A 19 -45.43 -22.65 4.49
N THR A 20 -45.89 -21.62 3.78
CA THR A 20 -45.32 -20.26 3.66
C THR A 20 -45.94 -19.38 4.76
N LEU A 21 -45.19 -18.44 5.36
CA LEU A 21 -45.76 -17.16 5.84
C LEU A 21 -44.66 -16.10 6.10
N PRO A 22 -44.85 -14.82 5.68
CA PRO A 22 -43.97 -13.69 5.97
C PRO A 22 -44.50 -12.79 7.12
N PHE A 23 -43.60 -12.08 7.82
CA PHE A 23 -43.93 -10.94 8.70
C PHE A 23 -42.88 -9.83 8.40
N LEU A 24 -43.25 -8.67 7.84
CA LEU A 24 -43.82 -7.49 8.52
C LEU A 24 -42.88 -7.05 9.66
N GLY A 25 -42.05 -6.01 9.58
CA GLY A 25 -42.33 -4.64 9.16
C GLY A 25 -42.27 -3.75 10.41
N ILE A 26 -41.16 -3.07 10.68
CA ILE A 26 -41.10 -1.93 11.61
C ILE A 26 -40.19 -0.84 11.02
N LEU A 27 -40.87 0.24 10.65
CA LEU A 27 -40.39 1.59 10.41
C LEU A 27 -40.32 2.30 11.77
N LEU A 28 -39.22 2.98 12.10
CA LEU A 28 -39.25 4.09 13.05
C LEU A 28 -38.36 5.23 12.57
N LEU A 29 -38.99 6.40 12.48
CA LEU A 29 -38.50 7.68 12.00
C LEU A 29 -38.44 8.59 13.23
N LEU A 30 -37.30 9.23 13.52
CA LEU A 30 -37.26 10.47 14.30
C LEU A 30 -36.24 11.44 13.71
N ILE A 31 -36.78 12.49 13.10
CA ILE A 31 -36.16 13.76 12.73
C ILE A 31 -36.29 14.70 13.93
N VAL A 32 -35.21 15.39 14.34
CA VAL A 32 -35.19 16.83 14.75
C VAL A 32 -33.73 17.29 14.69
N GLY A 33 -33.31 18.11 13.72
CA GLY A 33 -33.08 19.56 13.88
C GLY A 33 -31.56 19.84 13.85
N SER A 34 -30.99 20.79 13.10
CA SER A 34 -31.52 22.08 12.67
C SER A 34 -30.86 22.54 11.38
N PHE A 35 -31.71 23.11 10.53
CA PHE A 35 -31.40 23.91 9.36
C PHE A 35 -30.92 25.28 9.84
N PHE A 36 -29.70 25.70 9.48
CA PHE A 36 -29.33 27.11 9.41
C PHE A 36 -28.62 27.35 8.08
N MET A 37 -29.34 27.97 7.14
CA MET A 37 -28.75 28.70 6.02
C MET A 37 -28.47 30.12 6.50
N ASN A 38 -27.24 30.59 6.34
CA ASN A 38 -27.00 31.96 5.89
C ASN A 38 -25.68 32.00 5.10
N ASP A 39 -25.79 32.47 3.87
CA ASP A 39 -24.71 32.57 2.89
C ASP A 39 -23.68 33.63 3.30
N ASN A 40 -22.40 33.26 3.21
CA ASN A 40 -21.35 34.20 2.83
C ASN A 40 -20.23 33.44 2.12
N LEU A 41 -19.92 33.91 0.92
CA LEU A 41 -18.96 33.40 -0.05
C LEU A 41 -17.61 32.99 0.58
N ARG A 42 -17.30 31.68 0.51
CA ARG A 42 -15.99 31.14 0.11
C ARG A 42 -16.10 29.63 -0.08
N SER A 43 -15.77 29.17 -1.28
CA SER A 43 -15.79 27.76 -1.70
C SER A 43 -15.04 26.85 -0.72
N PRO A 44 -15.67 25.84 -0.10
CA PRO A 44 -14.96 24.80 0.61
C PRO A 44 -14.65 23.65 -0.35
N ILE A 45 -13.35 23.39 -0.50
CA ILE A 45 -12.79 22.21 -1.14
C ILE A 45 -13.37 20.97 -0.43
N ASN A 46 -13.98 20.08 -1.21
CA ASN A 46 -14.52 18.79 -0.73
C ASN A 46 -13.38 17.93 -0.16
N HIS A 47 -13.27 17.91 1.17
CA HIS A 47 -12.52 16.86 1.87
C HIS A 47 -13.42 15.63 2.02
N SER A 48 -13.22 14.64 1.13
CA SER A 48 -13.52 13.24 1.43
C SER A 48 -12.22 12.45 1.29
N ALA A 49 -11.28 12.73 2.20
CA ALA A 49 -10.12 11.88 2.42
C ALA A 49 -10.54 10.81 3.43
N THR A 50 -10.74 9.59 2.95
CA THR A 50 -10.80 8.40 3.79
C THR A 50 -9.48 8.29 4.55
N ASN A 51 -9.55 7.97 5.85
CA ASN A 51 -8.46 7.98 6.82
C ASN A 51 -7.36 6.94 6.54
N ASN A 52 -6.61 7.10 5.45
CA ASN A 52 -5.44 6.30 5.12
C ASN A 52 -4.21 7.22 5.21
N PRO A 53 -3.36 7.10 6.25
CA PRO A 53 -2.20 7.98 6.42
C PRO A 53 -1.14 7.85 5.31
N ALA A 54 -1.28 6.86 4.42
CA ALA A 54 -0.43 6.65 3.24
C ALA A 54 -0.67 7.66 2.10
N LEU A 55 -1.78 8.42 2.11
CA LEU A 55 -2.11 9.36 1.03
C LEU A 55 -1.59 10.80 1.23
N LEU A 56 -0.81 11.06 2.27
CA LEU A 56 -0.10 12.34 2.42
C LEU A 56 1.18 12.33 1.59
N ILE A 57 1.03 12.29 0.25
CA ILE A 57 2.15 12.57 -0.65
C ILE A 57 2.55 14.03 -0.43
N PRO A 58 3.77 14.32 0.02
CA PRO A 58 4.26 15.67 0.09
C PRO A 58 4.38 16.22 -1.33
N TYR A 59 3.74 17.35 -1.54
CA TYR A 59 3.56 18.15 -2.76
C TYR A 59 4.86 18.49 -3.55
N ASN A 60 6.04 18.00 -3.15
CA ASN A 60 7.32 18.25 -3.82
C ASN A 60 7.90 17.04 -4.58
N ALA A 61 7.23 15.88 -4.63
CA ALA A 61 7.54 14.81 -5.59
C ALA A 61 6.95 15.06 -7.00
N GLY A 62 6.31 16.21 -7.22
CA GLY A 62 5.55 16.59 -8.43
C GLY A 62 6.35 16.90 -9.69
N LYS A 63 7.61 16.47 -9.80
CA LYS A 63 8.41 16.49 -11.04
C LYS A 63 9.23 15.20 -11.02
N VAL A 64 8.75 14.03 -11.43
CA VAL A 64 8.50 13.65 -12.83
C VAL A 64 7.51 12.46 -12.81
N TYR A 65 6.21 12.74 -12.73
CA TYR A 65 5.23 11.73 -13.13
C TYR A 65 5.08 11.82 -14.64
N LYS A 66 5.65 10.87 -15.39
CA LYS A 66 5.13 10.62 -16.73
C LYS A 66 3.73 10.04 -16.50
N HIS A 67 2.72 10.87 -16.72
CA HIS A 67 1.33 10.59 -16.36
C HIS A 67 0.76 9.51 -17.29
N PHE A 68 1.02 8.25 -16.96
CA PHE A 68 0.31 7.11 -17.53
C PHE A 68 -0.92 6.82 -16.66
N SER A 69 -2.05 6.52 -17.29
CA SER A 69 -3.25 6.10 -16.55
C SER A 69 -3.02 4.72 -15.92
N ILE A 70 -2.78 4.70 -14.62
CA ILE A 70 -2.83 3.50 -13.79
C ILE A 70 -4.30 3.25 -13.43
N GLU A 71 -4.83 2.09 -13.79
CA GLU A 71 -6.24 1.77 -13.62
C GLU A 71 -6.60 1.62 -12.13
N ASN A 72 -5.68 1.07 -11.33
CA ASN A 72 -5.87 0.88 -9.89
C ASN A 72 -4.61 1.31 -9.10
N PRO A 73 -4.44 2.61 -8.83
CA PRO A 73 -3.24 3.13 -8.16
C PRO A 73 -3.08 2.59 -6.73
N GLU A 74 -4.17 2.38 -5.99
CA GLU A 74 -4.12 1.84 -4.62
C GLU A 74 -3.63 0.39 -4.58
N ALA A 75 -4.02 -0.42 -5.57
CA ALA A 75 -3.51 -1.78 -5.70
C ALA A 75 -2.01 -1.81 -6.06
N LEU A 76 -1.54 -0.86 -6.88
CA LEU A 76 -0.12 -0.75 -7.20
C LEU A 76 0.70 -0.32 -5.99
N GLU A 77 0.25 0.71 -5.26
CA GLU A 77 0.85 1.16 -3.99
C GLU A 77 0.96 0.00 -2.98
N SER A 78 -0.13 -0.77 -2.83
CA SER A 78 -0.14 -1.95 -1.96
C SER A 78 0.85 -3.02 -2.41
N ALA A 79 0.95 -3.28 -3.72
CA ALA A 79 1.88 -4.25 -4.28
C ALA A 79 3.34 -3.82 -4.09
N ILE A 80 3.63 -2.52 -4.22
CA ILE A 80 4.95 -1.93 -3.94
C ILE A 80 5.31 -2.12 -2.46
N SER A 81 4.44 -1.70 -1.54
CA SER A 81 4.66 -1.85 -0.09
C SER A 81 4.92 -3.31 0.29
N ASN A 82 4.11 -4.23 -0.25
CA ASN A 82 4.27 -5.67 -0.01
C ASN A 82 5.60 -6.21 -0.56
N ALA A 83 5.99 -5.82 -1.77
CA ALA A 83 7.27 -6.24 -2.38
C ALA A 83 8.47 -5.78 -1.53
N ILE A 84 8.45 -4.54 -1.06
CA ILE A 84 9.51 -3.98 -0.21
C ILE A 84 9.59 -4.71 1.13
N LYS A 85 8.44 -4.97 1.78
CA LYS A 85 8.41 -5.74 3.03
C LYS A 85 8.87 -7.19 2.83
N GLU A 86 8.50 -7.83 1.72
CA GLU A 86 8.98 -9.19 1.43
C GLU A 86 10.50 -9.22 1.32
N GLN A 87 11.09 -8.26 0.60
CA GLN A 87 12.55 -8.10 0.52
C GLN A 87 13.17 -7.84 1.90
N GLY A 88 12.50 -7.03 2.72
CA GLY A 88 12.93 -6.65 4.08
C GLY A 88 13.02 -7.79 5.09
N LYS A 89 12.38 -8.92 4.83
CA LYS A 89 12.47 -10.11 5.70
C LYS A 89 13.86 -10.74 5.75
N ASN A 90 14.74 -10.40 4.81
CA ASN A 90 16.12 -10.89 4.77
C ASN A 90 17.06 -10.20 5.78
N TYR A 91 16.61 -9.12 6.43
CA TYR A 91 17.38 -8.41 7.47
C TYR A 91 17.16 -9.04 8.86
N PHE A 92 17.98 -8.63 9.84
CA PHE A 92 17.86 -9.09 11.22
C PHE A 92 16.46 -8.77 11.78
N ALA A 93 15.69 -9.82 12.08
CA ALA A 93 14.30 -9.69 12.45
C ALA A 93 14.13 -9.04 13.83
N GLY A 94 13.07 -8.23 13.94
CA GLY A 94 12.54 -7.69 15.19
C GLY A 94 11.08 -8.09 15.39
N ASP A 95 10.37 -7.32 16.19
CA ASP A 95 8.95 -7.52 16.48
C ASP A 95 8.03 -7.08 15.33
N TYR A 96 8.39 -6.03 14.58
CA TYR A 96 7.57 -5.53 13.48
C TYR A 96 8.39 -4.96 12.33
N LEU A 97 8.02 -5.33 11.09
CA LEU A 97 8.65 -4.83 9.88
C LEU A 97 7.83 -3.67 9.29
N THR A 98 8.52 -2.58 9.03
CA THR A 98 8.00 -1.38 8.37
C THR A 98 8.73 -1.13 7.05
N GLU A 99 8.13 -0.31 6.20
CA GLU A 99 8.79 0.20 5.00
C GLU A 99 8.51 1.69 4.82
N GLY A 100 9.29 2.34 3.98
CA GLY A 100 8.93 3.61 3.40
C GLY A 100 9.37 3.62 1.94
N HIS A 101 8.61 4.28 1.08
CA HIS A 101 8.98 4.43 -0.32
C HIS A 101 8.53 5.76 -0.93
N MET A 102 9.19 6.11 -2.03
CA MET A 102 8.84 7.21 -2.91
C MET A 102 8.86 6.71 -4.35
N ILE A 103 7.79 6.93 -5.09
CA ILE A 103 7.73 6.66 -6.52
C ILE A 103 8.37 7.84 -7.25
N LEU A 104 9.45 7.56 -7.99
CA LEU A 104 10.14 8.53 -8.84
C LEU A 104 9.57 8.57 -10.25
N GLY A 105 9.05 7.45 -10.74
CA GLY A 105 8.46 7.35 -12.06
C GLY A 105 7.82 5.99 -12.31
N ILE A 106 6.91 5.96 -13.28
CA ILE A 106 6.22 4.74 -13.71
C ILE A 106 6.30 4.65 -15.24
N GLU A 107 6.65 3.48 -15.76
CA GLU A 107 6.62 3.16 -17.19
C GLU A 107 5.66 1.99 -17.41
N LYS A 108 4.62 2.22 -18.22
CA LYS A 108 3.73 1.16 -18.74
C LYS A 108 4.04 0.98 -20.21
N LYS A 109 4.39 -0.25 -20.62
CA LYS A 109 4.55 -0.58 -22.04
C LYS A 109 3.18 -0.93 -22.60
N ASP A 110 2.67 -0.06 -23.46
CA ASP A 110 1.44 -0.30 -24.22
C ASP A 110 1.55 -1.69 -24.86
N ASN A 111 0.56 -2.54 -24.57
CA ASN A 111 0.40 -3.95 -24.98
C ASN A 111 0.80 -5.05 -23.96
N ASN A 112 1.56 -4.78 -22.90
CA ASN A 112 2.18 -5.87 -22.12
C ASN A 112 1.65 -6.12 -20.71
N LYS A 113 0.63 -5.40 -20.21
CA LYS A 113 0.16 -5.51 -18.81
C LYS A 113 1.32 -5.54 -17.80
N LYS A 114 2.42 -4.85 -18.13
CA LYS A 114 3.63 -4.79 -17.31
C LYS A 114 3.84 -3.34 -16.95
N VAL A 115 4.06 -3.12 -15.67
CA VAL A 115 4.29 -1.81 -15.09
C VAL A 115 5.65 -1.84 -14.41
N THR A 116 6.57 -0.99 -14.88
CA THR A 116 7.85 -0.76 -14.22
C THR A 116 7.69 0.45 -13.32
N VAL A 117 8.06 0.31 -12.06
CA VAL A 117 8.04 1.38 -11.06
C VAL A 117 9.47 1.64 -10.62
N TYR A 118 9.87 2.90 -10.73
CA TYR A 118 11.15 3.41 -10.26
C TYR A 118 10.93 4.06 -8.91
N THR A 119 11.56 3.55 -7.85
CA THR A 119 11.36 4.03 -6.49
C THR A 119 12.67 4.33 -5.79
N VAL A 120 12.57 5.04 -4.68
CA VAL A 120 13.51 4.90 -3.56
C VAL A 120 12.75 4.24 -2.43
N ALA A 121 13.30 3.17 -1.86
CA ALA A 121 12.68 2.39 -0.81
C ALA A 121 13.61 2.27 0.41
N SER A 122 13.01 2.00 1.57
CA SER A 122 13.71 1.70 2.80
C SER A 122 12.88 0.71 3.62
N VAL A 123 13.55 -0.20 4.34
CA VAL A 123 12.92 -1.11 5.30
C VAL A 123 13.44 -0.84 6.71
N GLY A 124 12.63 -1.18 7.71
CA GLY A 124 13.01 -1.08 9.11
C GLY A 124 12.35 -2.15 9.98
N TRP A 125 13.15 -3.00 10.61
CA TRP A 125 12.70 -3.87 11.69
C TRP A 125 12.76 -3.11 13.01
N PHE A 126 11.65 -3.12 13.73
CA PHE A 126 11.51 -2.51 15.04
C PHE A 126 11.42 -3.58 16.13
N SER A 127 12.02 -3.30 17.28
CA SER A 127 11.96 -4.15 18.47
C SER A 127 11.89 -3.31 19.73
N PHE A 128 11.36 -3.88 20.82
CA PHE A 128 11.40 -3.22 22.13
C PHE A 128 12.83 -3.20 22.71
N GLU A 129 13.38 -2.01 22.93
CA GLU A 129 14.68 -1.79 23.57
C GLU A 129 14.60 -0.65 24.57
N ASN A 130 14.96 -0.89 25.85
CA ASN A 130 15.02 0.12 26.90
C ASN A 130 13.74 0.97 27.06
N GLY A 131 12.56 0.37 26.85
CA GLY A 131 11.27 1.06 26.94
C GLY A 131 10.83 1.80 25.67
N PHE A 132 11.63 1.76 24.61
CA PHE A 132 11.31 2.33 23.30
C PHE A 132 11.04 1.22 22.28
N PHE A 133 10.27 1.55 21.25
CA PHE A 133 10.13 0.70 20.07
C PHE A 133 11.10 1.21 19.01
N THR A 134 12.28 0.60 18.95
CA THR A 134 13.46 1.10 18.24
C THR A 134 13.66 0.39 16.92
N LYS A 135 14.01 1.12 15.84
CA LYS A 135 14.49 0.52 14.58
C LYS A 135 15.85 -0.12 14.81
N ILE A 136 15.90 -1.45 14.87
CA ILE A 136 17.10 -2.23 15.19
C ILE A 136 17.84 -2.74 13.94
N SER A 137 17.17 -2.80 12.79
CA SER A 137 17.78 -3.24 11.53
C SER A 137 17.01 -2.71 10.32
N GLY A 138 17.58 -2.90 9.12
CA GLY A 138 16.96 -2.54 7.85
C GLY A 138 17.92 -1.76 6.96
N THR A 139 17.37 -0.88 6.12
CA THR A 139 18.13 -0.10 5.15
C THR A 139 17.93 1.40 5.34
N GLY A 140 18.85 2.19 4.78
CA GLY A 140 18.61 3.60 4.48
C GLY A 140 17.74 3.76 3.24
N ALA A 141 17.95 4.85 2.51
CA ALA A 141 17.32 5.07 1.20
C ALA A 141 18.05 4.27 0.10
N VAL A 142 17.36 3.33 -0.53
CA VAL A 142 17.89 2.48 -1.60
C VAL A 142 17.08 2.70 -2.87
N PRO A 143 17.69 3.12 -3.99
CA PRO A 143 17.01 3.13 -5.28
C PRO A 143 16.61 1.72 -5.68
N THR A 144 15.35 1.54 -6.09
CA THR A 144 14.80 0.23 -6.40
C THR A 144 13.99 0.31 -7.69
N VAL A 145 14.11 -0.72 -8.54
CA VAL A 145 13.27 -0.88 -9.72
C VAL A 145 12.45 -2.15 -9.57
N MET A 146 11.13 -1.99 -9.62
CA MET A 146 10.18 -3.09 -9.54
C MET A 146 9.45 -3.22 -10.87
N THR A 147 9.23 -4.45 -11.32
CA THR A 147 8.34 -4.72 -12.46
C THR A 147 7.20 -5.58 -11.97
N PHE A 148 5.97 -5.18 -12.28
CA PHE A 148 4.76 -5.90 -11.95
C PHE A 148 4.03 -6.37 -13.20
N ALA A 149 3.34 -7.51 -13.12
CA ALA A 149 2.29 -7.91 -14.03
C ALA A 149 0.93 -7.45 -13.49
N GLU A 150 0.17 -6.74 -14.31
CA GLU A 150 -1.21 -6.34 -14.06
C GLU A 150 -2.15 -7.44 -14.54
N ASN A 151 -3.00 -7.96 -13.68
CA ASN A 151 -4.01 -8.95 -14.08
C ASN A 151 -5.32 -8.29 -14.53
N ASN A 152 -6.25 -9.08 -15.05
CA ASN A 152 -7.55 -8.58 -15.55
C ASN A 152 -8.45 -7.96 -14.47
N LEU A 153 -8.11 -8.11 -13.19
CA LEU A 153 -8.83 -7.58 -12.04
C LEU A 153 -8.18 -6.29 -11.50
N GLY A 154 -7.14 -5.78 -12.17
CA GLY A 154 -6.40 -4.59 -11.74
C GLY A 154 -5.53 -4.82 -10.51
N ALA A 155 -5.17 -6.08 -10.21
CA ALA A 155 -4.18 -6.42 -9.19
C ALA A 155 -2.80 -6.63 -9.82
N TYR A 156 -1.75 -6.38 -9.02
CA TYR A 156 -0.36 -6.40 -9.46
C TYR A 156 0.41 -7.53 -8.79
N GLU A 157 1.10 -8.34 -9.60
CA GLU A 157 2.00 -9.40 -9.15
C GLU A 157 3.46 -9.00 -9.44
N LEU A 158 4.34 -9.10 -8.44
CA LEU A 158 5.74 -8.76 -8.59
C LEU A 158 6.45 -9.76 -9.52
N LEU A 159 7.08 -9.27 -10.58
CA LEU A 159 7.91 -10.06 -11.49
C LEU A 159 9.39 -9.95 -11.15
N THR A 160 9.85 -8.73 -10.87
CA THR A 160 11.27 -8.47 -10.58
C THR A 160 11.40 -7.38 -9.54
N TYR A 161 12.35 -7.54 -8.63
CA TYR A 161 12.79 -6.52 -7.68
C TYR A 161 14.30 -6.36 -7.84
N ARG A 162 14.78 -5.13 -8.08
CA ARG A 162 16.19 -4.87 -8.36
C ARG A 162 16.70 -3.65 -7.59
N GLU A 163 17.82 -3.82 -6.92
CA GLU A 163 18.61 -2.77 -6.27
C GLU A 163 19.94 -2.59 -7.03
N PRO A 164 20.57 -1.39 -6.98
CA PRO A 164 21.89 -1.18 -7.53
C PRO A 164 22.94 -2.01 -6.77
N GLU A 165 24.05 -2.31 -7.43
CA GLU A 165 25.21 -2.89 -6.73
C GLU A 165 25.82 -1.87 -5.76
N ASP A 166 26.46 -2.37 -4.70
CA ASP A 166 27.15 -1.54 -3.72
C ASP A 166 28.54 -1.08 -4.19
N GLY A 167 29.09 -0.08 -3.48
CA GLY A 167 30.49 0.34 -3.63
C GLY A 167 30.78 1.01 -4.98
N SER A 168 31.91 0.65 -5.59
CA SER A 168 32.39 1.29 -6.84
C SER A 168 31.44 1.11 -8.03
N ASN A 169 30.57 0.11 -7.98
CA ASN A 169 29.64 -0.21 -9.07
C ASN A 169 28.28 0.49 -8.92
N TYR A 170 28.04 1.20 -7.81
CA TYR A 170 26.76 1.84 -7.52
C TYR A 170 26.32 2.80 -8.62
N ALA A 171 27.16 3.76 -8.97
CA ALA A 171 26.82 4.76 -9.99
C ALA A 171 26.57 4.14 -11.37
N ALA A 172 27.34 3.11 -11.75
CA ALA A 172 27.15 2.40 -13.01
C ALA A 172 25.83 1.60 -13.02
N SER A 173 25.48 0.99 -11.89
CA SER A 173 24.23 0.24 -11.73
C SER A 173 23.01 1.14 -11.86
N ILE A 174 23.01 2.31 -11.23
CA ILE A 174 21.95 3.32 -11.36
C ILE A 174 21.76 3.72 -12.83
N LYS A 175 22.85 4.05 -13.53
CA LYS A 175 22.81 4.43 -14.95
C LYS A 175 22.23 3.35 -15.86
N LYS A 176 22.41 2.08 -15.51
CA LYS A 176 21.86 0.93 -16.25
C LYS A 176 20.39 0.66 -15.91
N MET A 177 19.95 1.03 -14.71
CA MET A 177 18.63 0.66 -14.18
C MET A 177 17.57 1.73 -14.40
N PHE A 178 17.94 3.00 -14.30
CA PHE A 178 17.00 4.13 -14.32
C PHE A 178 17.08 4.90 -15.64
N PRO A 179 15.96 5.48 -16.14
CA PRO A 179 15.95 6.50 -17.18
C PRO A 179 16.81 7.72 -16.81
N GLU A 180 17.38 8.41 -17.81
CA GLU A 180 18.36 9.50 -17.60
C GLU A 180 17.84 10.64 -16.73
N ASP A 181 16.58 11.03 -16.90
CA ASP A 181 15.90 12.05 -16.09
C ASP A 181 15.78 11.64 -14.62
N LEU A 182 15.52 10.36 -14.33
CA LEU A 182 15.46 9.83 -12.96
C LEU A 182 16.86 9.62 -12.36
N GLN A 183 17.89 9.37 -13.17
CA GLN A 183 19.27 9.28 -12.70
C GLN A 183 19.73 10.61 -12.08
N GLU A 184 19.40 11.74 -12.72
CA GLU A 184 19.77 13.07 -12.22
C GLU A 184 19.20 13.31 -10.81
N LEU A 185 17.93 12.96 -10.59
CA LEU A 185 17.28 13.08 -9.28
C LEU A 185 18.02 12.32 -8.17
N LEU A 186 18.47 11.10 -8.49
CA LEU A 186 19.18 10.23 -7.56
C LEU A 186 20.60 10.74 -7.21
N PHE A 187 21.23 11.47 -8.12
CA PHE A 187 22.59 12.00 -7.91
C PHE A 187 22.64 13.43 -7.36
N THR A 188 21.55 14.20 -7.42
CA THR A 188 21.57 15.65 -7.13
C THR A 188 21.02 16.05 -5.75
N SER A 189 20.88 15.11 -4.81
CA SER A 189 20.33 15.34 -3.45
C SER A 189 18.94 16.01 -3.44
N GLN A 190 18.22 15.99 -4.56
CA GLN A 190 16.89 16.58 -4.69
C GLN A 190 15.79 15.73 -4.03
N VAL A 191 16.11 14.47 -3.72
CA VAL A 191 15.19 13.55 -3.08
C VAL A 191 15.26 13.72 -1.55
N ASN A 192 14.14 14.11 -0.95
CA ASN A 192 14.03 14.24 0.51
C ASN A 192 13.74 12.88 1.15
N TYR A 193 14.78 12.19 1.61
CA TYR A 193 14.67 10.86 2.20
C TYR A 193 13.98 10.82 3.58
N LEU A 194 13.74 11.98 4.22
CA LEU A 194 13.02 12.05 5.51
C LEU A 194 11.62 11.41 5.42
N TYR A 195 10.98 11.43 4.25
CA TYR A 195 9.67 10.83 4.07
C TYR A 195 9.66 9.32 4.23
N LEU A 196 10.78 8.64 3.98
CA LEU A 196 10.89 7.19 4.20
C LEU A 196 10.80 6.89 5.70
N ASP A 197 11.53 7.66 6.52
CA ASP A 197 11.53 7.50 7.97
C ASP A 197 10.17 7.86 8.57
N LEU A 198 9.51 8.90 8.08
CA LEU A 198 8.16 9.28 8.54
C LEU A 198 7.12 8.19 8.25
N GLN A 199 7.19 7.52 7.09
CA GLN A 199 6.32 6.39 6.77
C GLN A 199 6.57 5.19 7.71
N GLN A 200 7.83 4.87 7.97
CA GLN A 200 8.20 3.78 8.89
C GLN A 200 7.74 4.09 10.33
N GLU A 201 7.97 5.32 10.81
CA GLU A 201 7.52 5.76 12.13
C GLU A 201 5.99 5.68 12.26
N ALA A 202 5.24 6.10 11.22
CA ALA A 202 3.79 5.99 11.21
C ALA A 202 3.31 4.52 11.28
N GLN A 203 3.94 3.61 10.51
CA GLN A 203 3.62 2.19 10.55
C GLN A 203 3.94 1.55 11.91
N ALA A 204 5.08 1.91 12.51
CA ALA A 204 5.46 1.45 13.84
C ALA A 204 4.47 1.94 14.92
N LYS A 205 4.05 3.21 14.87
CA LYS A 205 3.02 3.76 15.77
C LYS A 205 1.69 3.01 15.63
N ALA A 206 1.26 2.73 14.40
CA ALA A 206 0.04 1.97 14.14
C ALA A 206 0.12 0.54 14.71
N TYR A 207 1.29 -0.10 14.61
CA TYR A 207 1.52 -1.40 15.24
C TYR A 207 1.43 -1.34 16.76
N LEU A 208 2.06 -0.35 17.41
CA LEU A 208 1.97 -0.19 18.87
C LEU A 208 0.53 0.01 19.35
N GLN A 209 -0.25 0.81 18.61
CA GLN A 209 -1.68 0.99 18.88
C GLN A 209 -2.46 -0.33 18.77
N SER A 210 -2.16 -1.16 17.77
CA SER A 210 -2.88 -2.42 17.54
C SER A 210 -2.63 -3.46 18.64
N ILE A 211 -1.49 -3.39 19.33
CA ILE A 211 -1.15 -4.25 20.47
C ILE A 211 -1.41 -3.59 21.83
N GLY A 212 -1.98 -2.37 21.86
CA GLY A 212 -2.28 -1.63 23.09
C GLY A 212 -1.06 -1.09 23.83
N SER A 213 0.07 -0.92 23.15
CA SER A 213 1.31 -0.38 23.72
C SER A 213 1.36 1.15 23.60
N THR A 214 1.90 1.80 24.63
CA THR A 214 2.14 3.26 24.66
C THR A 214 3.62 3.61 24.51
N ALA A 215 4.47 2.65 24.14
CA ALA A 215 5.89 2.90 23.95
C ALA A 215 6.13 3.99 22.90
N GLU A 216 7.21 4.75 23.05
CA GLU A 216 7.60 5.74 22.04
C GLU A 216 8.38 5.05 20.91
N VAL A 217 8.10 5.46 19.66
CA VAL A 217 8.85 4.98 18.51
C VAL A 217 10.17 5.74 18.41
N ASN A 218 11.26 5.00 18.21
CA ASN A 218 12.59 5.53 17.98
C ASN A 218 13.19 5.01 16.67
N ILE A 219 13.12 5.83 15.62
CA ILE A 219 13.77 5.54 14.33
C ILE A 219 15.21 6.08 14.25
N ASN A 220 15.60 6.92 15.22
CA ASN A 220 16.90 7.56 15.29
C ASN A 220 17.82 6.81 16.26
N LEU A 221 18.89 6.20 15.76
CA LEU A 221 20.05 5.85 16.58
C LEU A 221 20.77 7.09 17.18
N ARG A 222 20.24 8.31 16.94
CA ARG A 222 20.83 9.61 17.33
C ARG A 222 19.82 10.62 17.91
N ARG A 223 18.73 10.20 18.55
CA ARG A 223 18.09 11.10 19.51
C ARG A 223 18.99 11.09 20.76
N PRO A 224 19.56 12.23 21.21
CA PRO A 224 20.30 12.24 22.46
C PRO A 224 19.36 11.78 23.57
N LEU A 225 19.84 10.87 24.41
CA LEU A 225 19.11 10.45 25.61
C LEU A 225 18.72 11.71 26.40
N PRO A 226 17.48 11.81 26.90
CA PRO A 226 17.16 12.86 27.85
C PRO A 226 18.10 12.72 29.06
N LEU A 227 18.79 13.81 29.40
CA LEU A 227 19.64 13.93 30.58
C LEU A 227 18.82 13.82 31.87
#